data_AF-A0A1X0FEE5-F1
#
_entry.id   AF-A0A1X0FEE5-F1
#
_cell.length_a   1.000
_cell.length_b   1.000
_cell.length_c   1.000
_cell.angle_alpha   90.00
_cell.angle_beta   90.00
_cell.angle_gamma   90.00
#
_symmetry.space_group_name_H-M   'P 1'
#
loop_
_entity.id
_entity.type
_entity.pdbx_description
1 polymer ?
#
loop_
_entity_poly.entity_id
_entity_poly.type
_entity_poly.pdbx_seq_one_letter_code
_entity_poly.pdbx_strand_id
1 'polypeptide(L)'
;MSDALKRESEKAGLPLVFDAREQAHVDAAVRAADHVAKLQRLLNEEMRGERRVSVAAKLMAEIRLQDQVVADHVGKIGLPELAPTKSAQQQAAATARWGVNRPPKRVRS
;
A
#
# COMPACT_ATOMS: atom_id res chain seq x y z
N MET A 1 -1.04 -19.40 10.80
CA MET A 1 -2.36 -18.72 10.76
C MET A 1 -2.29 -17.54 11.73
N SER A 2 -2.38 -16.31 11.24
CA SER A 2 -2.19 -15.09 12.04
C SER A 2 -3.29 -14.90 13.07
N ASP A 3 -2.98 -14.29 14.22
CA ASP A 3 -3.93 -14.10 15.33
C ASP A 3 -5.13 -13.22 14.95
N ALA A 4 -4.93 -12.28 14.02
CA ALA A 4 -6.01 -11.44 13.50
C ALA A 4 -7.03 -12.24 12.68
N LEU A 5 -6.57 -13.18 11.86
CA LEU A 5 -7.46 -14.01 11.02
C LEU A 5 -8.28 -14.97 11.87
N LYS A 6 -7.69 -15.55 12.92
CA LYS A 6 -8.40 -16.41 13.88
C LYS A 6 -9.53 -15.67 14.59
N ARG A 7 -9.24 -14.47 15.11
CA ARG A 7 -10.23 -13.65 15.82
C ARG A 7 -11.43 -13.30 14.93
N GLU A 8 -11.19 -12.91 13.69
CA GLU A 8 -12.28 -12.58 12.77
C GLU A 8 -13.03 -13.82 12.27
N SER A 9 -12.32 -14.95 12.12
CA SER A 9 -12.96 -16.24 11.83
C SER A 9 -13.90 -16.70 12.95
N GLU A 10 -13.48 -16.52 14.21
CA GLU A 10 -14.30 -16.80 15.40
C GLU A 10 -15.53 -15.89 15.46
N LYS A 11 -15.39 -14.59 15.14
CA LYS A 11 -16.53 -13.66 15.09
C LYS A 11 -17.51 -13.96 13.96
N ALA A 12 -17.00 -14.34 12.79
CA ALA A 12 -17.82 -14.62 11.61
C ALA A 12 -18.46 -16.02 11.64
N GLY A 13 -18.00 -16.91 12.52
CA GLY A 13 -18.47 -18.31 12.58
C GLY A 13 -18.10 -19.13 11.34
N LEU A 14 -17.13 -18.67 10.55
CA LEU A 14 -16.70 -19.27 9.28
C LEU A 14 -15.17 -19.33 9.24
N PRO A 15 -14.57 -20.39 8.65
CA PRO A 15 -13.13 -20.51 8.52
C PRO A 15 -12.62 -19.49 7.48
N LEU A 16 -12.04 -18.38 7.97
CA LEU A 16 -11.35 -17.42 7.11
C LEU A 16 -9.92 -17.89 6.89
N VAL A 17 -9.58 -18.21 5.65
CA VAL A 17 -8.25 -18.70 5.27
C VAL A 17 -7.83 -17.97 4.00
N PHE A 18 -6.66 -17.32 4.03
CA PHE A 18 -6.04 -16.83 2.82
C PHE A 18 -5.49 -17.99 2.02
N ASP A 19 -5.70 -17.97 0.71
CA ASP A 19 -4.97 -18.88 -0.16
C ASP A 19 -3.47 -18.55 -0.20
N ALA A 20 -2.66 -19.41 -0.82
CA ALA A 20 -1.20 -19.20 -0.87
C ALA A 20 -0.79 -17.91 -1.58
N ARG A 21 -1.58 -17.47 -2.57
CA ARG A 21 -1.33 -16.24 -3.33
C ARG A 21 -1.66 -15.00 -2.50
N GLU A 22 -2.80 -15.02 -1.82
CA GLU A 22 -3.24 -13.97 -0.91
C GLU A 22 -2.28 -13.83 0.27
N GLN A 23 -1.84 -14.94 0.86
CA GLN A 23 -0.86 -14.93 1.92
C GLN A 23 0.46 -14.29 1.46
N ALA A 24 0.92 -14.57 0.24
CA ALA A 24 2.12 -13.94 -0.31
C ALA A 24 1.98 -12.41 -0.46
N HIS A 25 0.78 -11.92 -0.80
CA HIS A 25 0.49 -10.49 -0.86
C HIS A 25 0.39 -9.86 0.54
N VAL A 26 -0.22 -10.55 1.50
CA VAL A 26 -0.23 -10.12 2.92
C VAL A 26 1.20 -9.99 3.43
N ASP A 27 2.05 -10.99 3.22
CA ASP A 27 3.43 -10.97 3.70
C ASP A 27 4.25 -9.84 3.04
N ALA A 28 4.01 -9.58 1.75
CA ALA A 28 4.65 -8.47 1.05
C ALA A 28 4.19 -7.11 1.58
N ALA A 29 2.89 -6.93 1.83
CA ALA A 29 2.34 -5.72 2.44
C ALA A 29 2.91 -5.49 3.84
N VAL A 30 3.03 -6.53 4.67
CA VAL A 30 3.63 -6.45 6.01
C VAL A 30 5.09 -5.99 5.93
N ARG A 31 5.90 -6.57 5.03
CA ARG A 31 7.30 -6.13 4.86
C ARG A 31 7.41 -4.66 4.46
N ALA A 32 6.53 -4.19 3.57
CA ALA A 32 6.50 -2.80 3.17
C ALA A 32 6.08 -1.88 4.34
N ALA A 33 5.08 -2.28 5.14
CA ALA A 33 4.66 -1.55 6.33
C ALA A 33 5.77 -1.48 7.40
N ASP A 34 6.52 -2.56 7.61
CA ASP A 34 7.67 -2.56 8.51
C ASP A 34 8.77 -1.60 8.03
N HIS A 35 8.96 -1.50 6.71
CA HIS A 35 9.88 -0.52 6.13
C HIS A 35 9.40 0.92 6.36
N VAL A 36 8.10 1.20 6.17
CA VAL A 36 7.51 2.50 6.51
C VAL A 36 7.79 2.87 7.97
N ALA A 37 7.55 1.94 8.90
CA ALA A 37 7.78 2.18 10.32
C ALA A 37 9.25 2.52 10.63
N LYS A 38 10.21 1.85 9.98
CA LYS A 38 11.65 2.16 10.12
C LYS A 38 11.97 3.55 9.56
N LEU A 39 11.48 3.87 8.36
CA LEU A 39 11.73 5.16 7.71
C LEU A 39 11.11 6.34 8.48
N GLN A 40 9.94 6.14 9.07
CA GLN A 40 9.32 7.14 9.93
C GLN A 40 10.15 7.43 11.18
N ARG A 41 10.77 6.41 11.79
CA ARG A 41 11.70 6.62 12.91
C ARG A 41 12.91 7.44 12.49
N LEU A 42 13.54 7.08 11.37
CA LEU A 42 14.69 7.82 10.82
C LEU A 42 14.32 9.26 10.46
N LEU A 43 13.14 9.49 9.89
CA LEU A 43 12.65 10.83 9.59
C LEU A 43 12.47 11.65 10.88
N ASN A 44 11.88 11.05 11.91
CA ASN A 44 11.72 11.73 13.20
C ASN A 44 13.07 12.07 13.86
N GLU A 45 14.06 11.19 13.75
CA GLU A 45 15.43 11.44 14.21
C GLU A 45 16.09 12.58 13.44
N GLU A 46 16.02 12.58 12.11
CA GLU A 46 16.55 13.64 11.25
C GLU A 46 15.88 15.00 11.56
N MET A 47 14.56 15.00 11.77
CA MET A 47 13.80 16.21 12.09
C MET A 47 14.12 16.77 13.50
N ARG A 48 14.62 15.93 14.41
CA ARG A 48 15.12 16.35 15.73
C ARG A 48 16.56 16.86 15.68
N GLY A 49 17.36 16.37 14.73
CA GLY A 49 18.77 16.73 14.55
C GLY A 49 19.00 17.96 13.68
N GLU A 50 19.93 17.85 12.74
CA GLU A 50 20.37 18.94 11.85
C GLU A 50 19.31 19.36 10.82
N ARG A 51 18.24 18.56 10.64
CA ARG A 51 17.13 18.84 9.72
C ARG A 51 17.60 19.05 8.28
N ARG A 52 18.44 18.14 7.79
CA ARG A 52 18.91 18.17 6.40
C ARG A 52 17.71 17.94 5.49
N VAL A 53 17.21 19.03 4.91
CA VAL A 53 15.99 19.04 4.08
C VAL A 53 16.06 18.02 2.95
N SER A 54 17.23 17.83 2.34
CA SER A 54 17.43 16.85 1.27
C SER A 54 17.30 15.39 1.74
N VAL A 55 17.70 15.07 2.97
CA VAL A 55 17.54 13.75 3.58
C VAL A 55 16.09 13.53 3.97
N ALA A 56 15.48 14.50 4.64
CA ALA A 56 14.07 14.45 5.03
C ALA A 56 13.15 14.27 3.81
N ALA A 57 13.40 15.00 2.72
CA ALA A 57 12.64 14.87 1.48
C ALA A 57 12.76 13.46 0.86
N LYS A 58 13.95 12.85 0.88
CA LYS A 58 14.16 11.48 0.38
C LYS A 58 13.43 10.46 1.24
N LEU A 59 13.50 10.58 2.57
CA LEU A 59 12.77 9.71 3.50
C LEU A 59 11.26 9.81 3.29
N MET A 60 10.73 11.02 3.17
CA MET A 60 9.30 11.23 2.88
C MET A 60 8.88 10.65 1.52
N ALA A 61 9.72 10.75 0.50
CA ALA A 61 9.45 10.17 -0.81
C ALA A 61 9.41 8.64 -0.75
N GLU A 62 10.36 8.02 -0.04
CA GLU A 62 10.40 6.56 0.12
C GLU A 62 9.21 6.05 0.95
N ILE A 63 8.82 6.75 2.01
CA ILE A 63 7.61 6.39 2.79
C ILE A 63 6.39 6.32 1.89
N ARG A 64 6.17 7.34 1.05
CA ARG A 64 5.02 7.37 0.12
C ARG A 64 5.08 6.23 -0.89
N LEU A 65 6.28 5.85 -1.36
CA LEU A 65 6.45 4.73 -2.27
C LEU A 65 6.07 3.41 -1.59
N GLN A 66 6.53 3.19 -0.36
CA GLN A 66 6.20 1.99 0.40
C GLN A 66 4.71 1.93 0.79
N ASP A 67 4.09 3.07 1.14
CA ASP A 67 2.64 3.14 1.36
C ASP A 67 1.85 2.74 0.10
N GLN A 68 2.31 3.14 -1.09
CA GLN A 68 1.71 2.68 -2.34
C GLN A 68 1.87 1.17 -2.54
N VAL A 69 3.06 0.61 -2.22
CA VAL A 69 3.30 -0.84 -2.30
C VAL A 69 2.38 -1.62 -1.34
N VAL A 70 2.16 -1.09 -0.13
CA VAL A 70 1.17 -1.66 0.81
C VAL A 70 -0.22 -1.66 0.17
N ALA A 71 -0.66 -0.51 -0.34
CA ALA A 71 -1.98 -0.38 -0.98
C ALA A 71 -2.14 -1.33 -2.17
N ASP A 72 -1.12 -1.48 -3.01
CA ASP A 72 -1.13 -2.35 -4.18
C ASP A 72 -1.23 -3.83 -3.81
N HIS A 73 -0.57 -4.26 -2.73
CA HIS A 73 -0.65 -5.64 -2.26
C HIS A 73 -1.96 -5.93 -1.55
N VAL A 74 -2.44 -5.02 -0.70
CA VAL A 74 -3.74 -5.14 -0.02
C VAL A 74 -4.87 -5.17 -1.05
N GLY A 75 -4.82 -4.33 -2.08
CA GLY A 75 -5.83 -4.31 -3.15
C GLY A 75 -5.87 -5.57 -4.02
N LYS A 76 -4.87 -6.45 -3.94
CA LYS A 76 -4.83 -7.76 -4.63
C LYS A 76 -5.45 -8.89 -3.82
N ILE A 77 -5.76 -8.66 -2.54
CA ILE A 77 -6.48 -9.62 -1.71
C ILE A 77 -7.96 -9.51 -2.10
N GLY A 78 -8.48 -10.55 -2.75
CA GLY A 78 -9.86 -10.59 -3.21
C GLY A 78 -10.76 -10.85 -2.02
N LEU A 79 -11.55 -9.87 -1.60
CA LEU A 79 -12.65 -10.09 -0.66
C LEU A 79 -13.95 -10.18 -1.47
N PRO A 80 -14.36 -11.37 -1.96
CA PRO A 80 -15.51 -11.50 -2.85
C PRO A 80 -16.82 -10.98 -2.23
N GLU A 81 -16.97 -11.04 -0.89
CA GLU A 81 -18.13 -10.46 -0.18
C GLU A 81 -18.10 -8.92 -0.09
N LEU A 82 -16.95 -8.29 -0.35
CA LEU A 82 -16.76 -6.84 -0.40
C LEU A 82 -16.55 -6.34 -1.83
N ALA A 83 -16.88 -7.15 -2.84
CA ALA A 83 -16.78 -6.77 -4.24
C ALA A 83 -17.45 -5.39 -4.44
N PRO A 84 -16.76 -4.43 -5.09
CA PRO A 84 -17.25 -3.07 -5.16
C PRO A 84 -18.60 -3.06 -5.88
N THR A 85 -19.63 -2.57 -5.19
CA THR A 85 -20.93 -2.18 -5.76
C THR A 85 -20.81 -1.03 -6.76
N LYS A 86 -19.59 -0.53 -7.03
CA LYS A 86 -19.33 0.58 -7.94
C LYS A 86 -19.03 0.07 -9.34
N SER A 87 -19.91 0.45 -10.27
CA SER A 87 -19.80 0.12 -11.70
C SER A 87 -18.45 0.54 -12.27
N ALA A 88 -17.95 -0.21 -13.26
CA ALA A 88 -16.69 0.04 -13.97
C ALA A 88 -16.54 1.49 -14.46
N GLN A 89 -17.65 2.19 -14.70
CA GLN A 89 -17.71 3.58 -15.12
C GLN A 89 -17.20 4.56 -14.05
N GLN A 90 -17.47 4.29 -12.77
CA GLN A 90 -16.99 5.15 -11.66
C GLN A 90 -15.49 4.95 -11.39
N GLN A 91 -14.98 3.74 -11.61
CA GLN A 91 -13.54 3.46 -11.54
C GLN A 91 -12.81 4.14 -12.71
N ALA A 92 -13.35 4.06 -13.93
CA ALA A 92 -12.81 4.76 -15.09
C ALA A 92 -12.78 6.29 -14.91
N ALA A 93 -13.83 6.87 -14.32
CA ALA A 93 -13.89 8.30 -14.03
C ALA A 93 -12.86 8.74 -12.95
N ALA A 94 -12.60 7.90 -11.95
CA ALA A 94 -11.54 8.15 -10.98
C ALA A 94 -10.16 8.08 -11.65
N THR A 95 -9.87 7.05 -12.43
CA THR A 95 -8.60 6.92 -13.18
C THR A 95 -8.38 8.09 -14.13
N ALA A 96 -9.43 8.57 -14.81
CA ALA A 96 -9.37 9.74 -15.68
C ALA A 96 -9.06 11.05 -14.92
N ARG A 97 -9.50 11.18 -13.66
CA ARG A 97 -9.21 12.36 -12.84
C ARG A 97 -7.75 12.45 -12.38
N TRP A 98 -7.07 11.32 -12.23
CA TRP A 98 -5.68 11.25 -11.74
C TRP A 98 -4.64 10.95 -12.83
N GLY A 99 -5.07 10.52 -14.03
CA GLY A 99 -4.19 9.97 -15.07
C GLY A 99 -3.71 10.90 -16.18
N VAL A 100 -3.98 12.21 -16.15
CA VAL A 100 -3.73 13.10 -17.31
C VAL A 100 -2.77 14.25 -17.00
N ASN A 101 -1.52 13.95 -16.62
CA ASN A 101 -0.40 14.84 -16.97
C ASN A 101 0.99 14.21 -16.73
N ARG A 102 1.31 13.11 -17.41
CA ARG A 102 2.73 12.75 -17.60
C ARG A 102 3.10 13.01 -19.06
N PRO A 103 3.80 14.12 -19.38
CA PRO A 103 4.21 14.37 -20.75
C PRO A 103 5.15 13.26 -21.23
N PRO A 104 5.06 12.82 -22.50
CA PRO A 104 5.94 11.80 -23.04
C PRO A 104 7.39 12.27 -22.99
N LYS A 105 8.27 11.42 -22.45
CA LYS A 105 9.71 11.65 -22.40
C LYS A 105 10.23 11.71 -23.84
N ARG A 106 10.65 12.88 -24.30
CA ARG A 106 11.25 13.05 -25.64
C ARG A 106 12.49 12.15 -25.74
N VAL A 107 12.45 11.19 -26.66
CA VAL A 107 13.64 10.45 -27.10
C VAL A 107 14.31 11.31 -28.17
N ARG A 108 15.59 11.66 -27.97
CA ARG A 108 16.38 12.35 -28.99
C ARG A 108 16.83 11.31 -30.01
N SER A 109 16.39 11.48 -31.25
CA SER A 109 16.99 10.91 -32.47
C SER A 109 18.31 11.59 -32.78
#